data_AF-A0A226DXN1-F1
#
_entry.id   AF-A0A226DXN1-F1
#
_cell.length_a   1.000
_cell.length_b   1.000
_cell.length_c   1.000
_cell.angle_alpha   90.00
_cell.angle_beta   90.00
_cell.angle_gamma   90.00
#
_symmetry.space_group_name_H-M   'P 1'
#
loop_
_entity.id
_entity.type
_entity.pdbx_description
1 polymer ?
#
loop_
_entity_poly.entity_id
_entity_poly.type
_entity_poly.pdbx_seq_one_letter_code
_entity_poly.pdbx_strand_id
1 'polypeptide(L)'
;MAHNRRFEKVEVEAAFKKMPTFSDATIDVADLDAFMETVGYSASKEQRDAYVTLFREGYNGKLILDLLVSLLGSIDDPKVLLKIHVTALDKDKDGFIDESEFKTIVKALLVHDPSVPKVDFTKFVTEADTNKDGKVSIDEAVEWFCKSSKN
;
A
#
# COMPACT_ATOMS: atom_id res chain seq x y z
N MET A 1 12.93 -3.34 -14.23
CA MET A 1 12.48 -2.74 -12.96
C MET A 1 11.97 -1.35 -13.29
N ALA A 2 10.73 -1.04 -12.91
CA ALA A 2 10.19 0.30 -13.04
C ALA A 2 10.94 1.21 -12.04
N HIS A 3 11.82 2.08 -12.54
CA HIS A 3 12.48 3.09 -11.72
C HIS A 3 11.61 4.34 -11.72
N ASN A 4 10.56 4.32 -10.91
CA ASN A 4 9.75 5.50 -10.68
C ASN A 4 10.48 6.43 -9.70
N ARG A 5 10.57 7.72 -10.03
CA ARG A 5 11.11 8.74 -9.12
C ARG A 5 10.10 9.07 -8.02
N ARG A 6 10.55 9.70 -6.93
CA ARG A 6 9.63 10.39 -6.00
C ARG A 6 8.80 11.41 -6.77
N PHE A 7 7.49 11.41 -6.52
CA PHE A 7 6.57 12.40 -7.06
C PHE A 7 6.19 13.39 -5.98
N GLU A 8 6.18 14.67 -6.36
CA GLU A 8 5.76 15.72 -5.45
C GLU A 8 4.23 15.72 -5.30
N LYS A 9 3.75 16.14 -4.13
CA LYS A 9 2.31 16.26 -3.85
C LYS A 9 1.57 17.02 -4.95
N VAL A 10 2.18 18.10 -5.45
CA VAL A 10 1.61 18.95 -6.50
C VAL A 10 1.44 18.20 -7.82
N GLU A 11 2.35 17.30 -8.16
CA GLU A 11 2.29 16.51 -9.40
C GLU A 11 1.17 15.47 -9.33
N VAL A 12 1.08 14.77 -8.20
CA VAL A 12 0.02 13.81 -7.91
C VAL A 12 -1.34 14.51 -7.91
N GLU A 13 -1.47 15.64 -7.21
CA GLU A 13 -2.69 16.45 -7.20
C GLU A 13 -3.09 16.95 -8.60
N ALA A 14 -2.13 17.42 -9.38
CA ALA A 14 -2.39 17.89 -10.73
C ALA A 14 -2.88 16.77 -11.64
N ALA A 15 -2.36 15.54 -11.47
CA ALA A 15 -2.85 14.36 -12.17
C ALA A 15 -4.27 13.98 -11.70
N PHE A 16 -4.54 13.98 -10.39
CA PHE A 16 -5.89 13.74 -9.83
C PHE A 16 -6.92 14.71 -10.39
N LYS A 17 -6.63 16.02 -10.41
CA LYS A 17 -7.55 17.05 -10.91
C LYS A 17 -7.88 16.91 -12.40
N LYS A 18 -7.08 16.18 -13.17
CA LYS A 18 -7.34 15.87 -14.58
C LYS A 18 -8.24 14.66 -14.77
N MET A 19 -8.44 13.84 -13.73
CA MET A 19 -9.23 12.62 -13.83
C MET A 19 -10.74 12.93 -13.87
N PRO A 20 -11.51 12.24 -14.73
CA PRO A 20 -12.94 12.51 -14.90
C PRO A 20 -13.78 12.16 -13.66
N THR A 21 -13.36 11.18 -12.85
CA THR A 21 -14.05 10.78 -11.60
C THR A 21 -13.52 11.51 -10.37
N PHE A 22 -12.65 12.51 -10.53
CA PHE A 22 -12.13 13.30 -9.42
C PHE A 22 -13.25 14.00 -8.65
N SER A 23 -13.40 13.59 -7.39
CA SER A 23 -14.39 14.11 -6.46
C SER A 23 -13.84 14.09 -5.05
N ASP A 24 -13.88 15.24 -4.37
CA ASP A 24 -13.51 15.39 -2.96
C ASP A 24 -12.15 14.74 -2.60
N ALA A 25 -11.10 15.07 -3.37
CA ALA A 25 -9.76 14.50 -3.20
C ALA A 25 -9.70 12.96 -3.34
N THR A 26 -10.66 12.35 -4.05
CA THR A 26 -10.67 10.93 -4.40
C THR A 26 -10.95 10.74 -5.89
N ILE A 27 -10.48 9.64 -6.48
CA ILE A 27 -10.84 9.19 -7.83
C ILE A 27 -11.32 7.74 -7.76
N ASP A 28 -12.12 7.31 -8.73
CA ASP A 28 -12.49 5.91 -8.88
C ASP A 28 -11.31 5.11 -9.46
N VAL A 29 -11.24 3.82 -9.12
CA VAL A 29 -10.27 2.87 -9.66
C VAL A 29 -10.34 2.74 -11.18
N ALA A 30 -11.48 3.10 -11.80
CA ALA A 30 -11.60 3.23 -13.24
C ALA A 30 -10.60 4.23 -13.85
N ASP A 31 -10.21 5.26 -13.11
CA ASP A 31 -9.26 6.29 -13.56
C ASP A 31 -7.81 5.99 -13.17
N LEU A 32 -7.53 4.85 -12.50
CA LEU A 32 -6.17 4.49 -12.07
C LEU A 32 -5.19 4.44 -13.25
N ASP A 33 -5.57 3.84 -14.38
CA ASP A 33 -4.71 3.73 -15.55
C ASP A 33 -4.40 5.10 -16.16
N ALA A 34 -5.43 5.94 -16.34
CA ALA A 34 -5.27 7.30 -16.83
C ALA A 34 -4.43 8.17 -15.88
N PHE A 35 -4.61 7.97 -14.57
CA PHE A 35 -3.82 8.64 -13.53
C PHE A 35 -2.35 8.23 -13.60
N MET A 36 -2.05 6.93 -13.67
CA MET A 36 -0.69 6.42 -13.79
C MET A 36 0.00 6.93 -15.05
N GLU A 37 -0.70 6.97 -16.18
CA GLU A 37 -0.18 7.53 -17.43
C GLU A 37 0.08 9.04 -17.32
N THR A 38 -0.85 9.77 -16.69
CA THR A 38 -0.76 11.23 -16.51
C THR A 38 0.40 11.64 -15.60
N VAL A 39 0.61 10.91 -14.51
CA VAL A 39 1.71 11.17 -13.57
C VAL A 39 3.05 10.60 -14.10
N GLY A 40 3.02 9.75 -15.13
CA GLY A 40 4.21 9.10 -15.68
C GLY A 40 4.72 7.94 -14.82
N TYR A 41 3.83 7.28 -14.08
CA TYR A 41 4.13 6.11 -13.26
C TYR A 41 4.21 4.85 -14.13
N SER A 42 5.35 4.16 -14.11
CA SER A 42 5.52 2.89 -14.80
C SER A 42 5.23 1.72 -13.86
N ALA A 43 4.26 0.87 -14.21
CA ALA A 43 3.96 -0.37 -13.48
C ALA A 43 3.76 -1.53 -14.46
N SER A 44 4.14 -2.74 -14.04
CA SER A 44 3.81 -3.97 -14.77
C SER A 44 2.30 -4.22 -14.75
N LYS A 45 1.81 -5.05 -15.66
CA LYS A 45 0.39 -5.42 -15.71
C LYS A 45 -0.06 -6.09 -14.40
N GLU A 46 0.78 -6.95 -13.83
CA GLU A 46 0.51 -7.62 -12.55
C GLU A 46 0.40 -6.63 -11.39
N GLN A 47 1.26 -5.61 -11.36
CA GLN A 47 1.18 -4.54 -10.36
C GLN A 47 -0.11 -3.73 -10.50
N ARG A 48 -0.53 -3.42 -11.73
CA ARG A 48 -1.80 -2.71 -11.96
C ARG A 48 -2.99 -3.53 -11.53
N ASP A 49 -3.07 -4.79 -11.95
CA ASP A 49 -4.18 -5.69 -11.57
C ASP A 49 -4.27 -5.84 -10.05
N ALA A 50 -3.13 -5.92 -9.36
CA ALA A 50 -3.07 -5.95 -7.92
C ALA A 50 -3.53 -4.63 -7.29
N TYR A 51 -3.10 -3.47 -7.79
CA TYR A 51 -3.59 -2.17 -7.30
C TYR A 51 -5.09 -2.03 -7.50
N VAL A 52 -5.62 -2.38 -8.68
CA VAL A 52 -7.06 -2.34 -8.96
C VAL A 52 -7.81 -3.23 -7.96
N THR A 53 -7.32 -4.44 -7.73
CA THR A 53 -7.91 -5.38 -6.76
C THR A 53 -7.85 -4.82 -5.35
N LEU A 54 -6.70 -4.27 -4.95
CA LEU A 54 -6.47 -3.65 -3.64
C LEU A 54 -7.41 -2.48 -3.39
N PHE A 55 -7.57 -1.58 -4.36
CA PHE A 55 -8.48 -0.44 -4.21
C PHE A 55 -9.95 -0.88 -4.22
N ARG A 56 -10.32 -1.88 -5.03
CA ARG A 56 -11.69 -2.42 -5.03
C ARG A 56 -12.05 -3.11 -3.73
N GLU A 57 -11.19 -3.99 -3.22
CA GLU A 57 -11.45 -4.79 -2.01
C GLU A 57 -11.11 -4.02 -0.73
N GLY A 58 -10.10 -3.16 -0.75
CA GLY A 58 -9.60 -2.39 0.38
C GLY A 58 -10.32 -1.05 0.58
N TYR A 59 -10.66 -0.36 -0.51
CA TYR A 59 -11.11 1.03 -0.49
C TYR A 59 -12.44 1.30 -1.20
N ASN A 60 -13.28 0.27 -1.37
CA ASN A 60 -14.54 0.37 -2.12
C ASN A 60 -14.36 0.94 -3.53
N GLY A 61 -13.21 0.68 -4.16
CA GLY A 61 -12.87 1.17 -5.49
C GLY A 61 -12.44 2.64 -5.54
N LYS A 62 -12.18 3.28 -4.39
CA LYS A 62 -11.77 4.70 -4.34
C LYS A 62 -10.28 4.84 -4.06
N LEU A 63 -9.61 5.70 -4.82
CA LEU A 63 -8.24 6.11 -4.57
C LEU A 63 -8.26 7.44 -3.85
N ILE A 64 -7.58 7.50 -2.71
CA ILE A 64 -7.49 8.70 -1.88
C ILE A 64 -6.23 9.47 -2.27
N LEU A 65 -6.35 10.77 -2.51
CA LEU A 65 -5.25 11.64 -2.91
C LEU A 65 -4.09 11.60 -1.91
N ASP A 66 -4.37 11.82 -0.62
CA ASP A 66 -3.33 11.85 0.42
C ASP A 66 -2.56 10.52 0.53
N LEU A 67 -3.24 9.40 0.25
CA LEU A 67 -2.63 8.08 0.19
C LEU A 67 -1.66 7.97 -0.99
N LEU A 68 -2.10 8.36 -2.19
CA LEU A 68 -1.24 8.31 -3.38
C LEU A 68 -0.08 9.30 -3.30
N VAL A 69 -0.29 10.49 -2.73
CA VAL A 69 0.78 11.45 -2.45
C VAL A 69 1.83 10.84 -1.55
N SER A 70 1.41 10.16 -0.48
CA SER A 70 2.33 9.51 0.46
C SER A 70 3.08 8.35 -0.20
N LEU A 71 2.38 7.51 -0.97
CA LEU A 71 2.95 6.35 -1.67
C LEU A 71 3.99 6.79 -2.72
N LEU A 72 3.61 7.73 -3.58
CA LEU A 72 4.44 8.19 -4.67
C LEU A 72 5.57 9.11 -4.20
N GLY A 73 5.36 9.85 -3.11
CA GLY A 73 6.40 10.68 -2.48
C GLY A 73 7.47 9.87 -1.75
N SER A 74 7.15 8.64 -1.33
CA SER A 74 8.04 7.76 -0.55
C SER A 74 8.39 6.46 -1.27
N ILE A 75 8.27 6.43 -2.59
CA ILE A 75 8.42 5.21 -3.39
C ILE A 75 9.81 4.56 -3.33
N ASP A 76 10.83 5.34 -2.97
CA ASP A 76 12.20 4.89 -2.80
C ASP A 76 12.52 4.48 -1.34
N ASP A 77 11.59 4.70 -0.40
CA ASP A 77 11.71 4.25 0.98
C ASP A 77 10.77 3.06 1.20
N PRO A 78 11.30 1.82 1.20
CA PRO A 78 10.48 0.61 1.35
C PRO A 78 9.79 0.57 2.72
N LYS A 79 10.37 1.19 3.77
CA LYS A 79 9.78 1.20 5.11
C LYS A 79 8.54 2.11 5.15
N VAL A 80 8.64 3.28 4.53
CA VAL A 80 7.50 4.21 4.44
C VAL A 80 6.43 3.65 3.51
N LEU A 81 6.81 3.09 2.35
CA LEU A 81 5.88 2.44 1.43
C LEU A 81 5.10 1.32 2.13
N LEU A 82 5.80 0.48 2.90
CA LEU A 82 5.20 -0.58 3.70
C LEU A 82 4.24 -0.02 4.74
N LYS A 83 4.66 0.98 5.52
CA LYS A 83 3.79 1.62 6.52
C LYS A 83 2.52 2.17 5.90
N ILE A 84 2.63 2.78 4.72
CA ILE A 84 1.46 3.30 4.00
C ILE A 84 0.55 2.15 3.56
N HIS A 85 1.07 1.06 2.99
CA HIS A 85 0.25 -0.11 2.60
C HIS A 85 -0.43 -0.78 3.79
N VAL A 86 0.24 -0.87 4.93
CA VAL A 86 -0.32 -1.45 6.14
C VAL A 86 -1.41 -0.53 6.72
N THR A 87 -1.13 0.76 6.87
CA THR A 87 -2.11 1.77 7.31
C THR A 87 -3.29 1.88 6.35
N ALA A 88 -3.03 1.61 5.07
CA ALA A 88 -4.03 1.62 4.03
C ALA A 88 -5.02 0.45 4.12
N LEU A 89 -4.55 -0.67 4.63
CA LEU A 89 -5.31 -1.91 4.71
C LEU A 89 -5.98 -2.11 6.07
N ASP A 90 -5.54 -1.36 7.08
CA ASP A 90 -6.22 -1.14 8.35
C ASP A 90 -7.60 -0.49 8.09
N LYS A 91 -8.61 -1.34 7.92
CA LYS A 91 -9.97 -0.94 7.49
C LYS A 91 -10.76 -0.37 8.64
N ASP A 92 -10.59 -0.93 9.83
CA ASP A 92 -11.27 -0.48 11.03
C ASP A 92 -10.57 0.74 11.67
N LYS A 93 -9.36 1.08 11.18
CA LYS A 93 -8.52 2.18 11.68
C LYS A 93 -8.25 2.01 13.17
N ASP A 94 -8.20 0.77 13.64
CA ASP A 94 -7.90 0.47 15.03
C ASP A 94 -6.39 0.58 15.32
N GLY A 95 -5.56 0.66 14.27
CA GLY A 95 -4.10 0.77 14.35
C GLY A 95 -3.41 -0.58 14.55
N PHE A 96 -4.15 -1.69 14.47
CA PHE A 96 -3.69 -3.06 14.57
C PHE A 96 -3.97 -3.81 13.25
N ILE A 97 -3.42 -5.02 13.15
CA ILE A 97 -3.58 -5.88 11.98
C ILE A 97 -4.27 -7.17 12.39
N ASP A 98 -5.43 -7.43 11.81
CA ASP A 98 -6.12 -8.70 11.96
C ASP A 98 -5.69 -9.75 10.91
N GLU A 99 -6.18 -10.99 11.04
CA GLU A 99 -5.82 -12.08 10.13
C GLU A 99 -6.24 -11.81 8.67
N SER A 100 -7.37 -11.13 8.48
CA SER A 100 -7.94 -10.82 7.16
C SER A 100 -7.15 -9.71 6.47
N GLU A 101 -6.76 -8.69 7.22
CA GLU A 101 -5.92 -7.59 6.79
C GLU A 101 -4.51 -8.09 6.50
N PHE A 102 -3.93 -8.92 7.37
CA PHE A 102 -2.62 -9.52 7.15
C PHE A 102 -2.54 -10.30 5.83
N LYS A 103 -3.54 -11.15 5.52
CA LYS A 103 -3.58 -11.89 4.25
C LYS A 103 -3.61 -10.95 3.04
N THR A 104 -4.29 -9.82 3.16
CA THR A 104 -4.39 -8.82 2.10
C THR A 104 -3.08 -8.05 1.96
N ILE A 105 -2.46 -7.67 3.08
CA ILE A 105 -1.15 -7.01 3.16
C ILE A 105 -0.09 -7.89 2.51
N VAL A 106 0.03 -9.15 2.91
CA VAL A 106 1.04 -10.07 2.36
C VAL A 106 0.87 -10.24 0.86
N LYS A 107 -0.35 -10.35 0.35
CA LYS A 107 -0.60 -10.41 -1.10
C LYS A 107 -0.16 -9.14 -1.81
N ALA A 108 -0.50 -7.97 -1.27
CA ALA A 108 -0.10 -6.68 -1.83
C ALA A 108 1.43 -6.52 -1.82
N LEU A 109 2.08 -6.89 -0.72
CA LEU A 109 3.53 -6.84 -0.60
C LEU A 109 4.23 -7.80 -1.54
N LEU A 110 3.74 -9.03 -1.71
CA LEU A 110 4.30 -10.01 -2.65
C LEU A 110 4.27 -9.54 -4.11
N VAL A 111 3.35 -8.64 -4.47
CA VAL A 111 3.27 -8.03 -5.80
C VAL A 111 4.40 -7.02 -6.01
N HIS A 112 4.79 -6.30 -4.97
CA HIS A 112 5.88 -5.33 -5.03
C HIS A 112 7.24 -5.96 -4.81
N ASP A 113 7.30 -6.91 -3.89
CA ASP A 113 8.49 -7.58 -3.45
C ASP A 113 8.22 -9.09 -3.26
N PRO A 114 8.61 -9.93 -4.23
CA PRO A 114 8.44 -11.38 -4.12
C PRO A 114 9.34 -12.01 -3.04
N SER A 115 10.26 -11.26 -2.43
CA SER A 115 11.08 -11.73 -1.30
C SER A 115 10.33 -11.73 0.03
N VAL A 116 9.14 -11.12 0.08
CA VAL A 116 8.33 -11.06 1.32
C VAL A 116 8.03 -12.48 1.81
N PRO A 117 8.37 -12.80 3.07
CA PRO A 117 8.22 -14.16 3.57
C PRO A 117 6.75 -14.52 3.73
N LYS A 118 6.40 -15.68 3.16
CA LYS A 118 5.07 -16.28 3.27
C LYS A 118 4.94 -16.98 4.63
N VAL A 119 4.77 -16.19 5.68
CA VAL A 119 4.49 -16.70 7.03
C VAL A 119 2.99 -16.73 7.31
N ASP A 120 2.58 -17.66 8.16
CA ASP A 120 1.20 -17.70 8.66
C ASP A 120 0.95 -16.55 9.63
N PHE A 121 -0.31 -16.10 9.73
CA PHE A 121 -0.70 -15.03 10.64
C PHE A 121 -0.28 -15.33 12.09
N THR A 122 -0.43 -16.57 12.56
CA THR A 122 -0.03 -16.93 13.93
C THR A 122 1.47 -16.77 14.19
N LYS A 123 2.31 -17.10 13.20
CA LYS A 123 3.76 -16.89 13.29
C LYS A 123 4.11 -15.41 13.21
N PHE A 124 3.49 -14.70 12.28
CA PHE A 124 3.62 -13.25 12.17
C PHE A 124 3.29 -12.56 13.48
N VAL A 125 2.14 -12.87 14.09
CA VAL A 125 1.76 -12.32 15.40
C VAL A 125 2.80 -12.69 16.44
N THR A 126 3.17 -13.96 16.57
CA THR A 126 4.15 -14.41 17.58
C THR A 126 5.52 -13.72 17.46
N GLU A 127 5.95 -13.40 16.24
CA GLU A 127 7.25 -12.79 15.99
C GLU A 127 7.23 -11.26 15.96
N ALA A 128 6.11 -10.65 15.54
CA ALA A 128 5.95 -9.21 15.43
C ALA A 128 5.44 -8.57 16.73
N ASP A 129 4.56 -9.26 17.47
CA ASP A 129 3.97 -8.86 18.76
C ASP A 129 5.07 -8.78 19.83
N THR A 130 5.72 -7.62 19.90
CA THR A 130 6.86 -7.37 20.78
C THR A 130 6.36 -6.95 22.16
N ASN A 131 5.23 -6.25 22.20
CA ASN A 131 4.60 -5.79 23.44
C ASN A 131 3.79 -6.90 24.14
N LYS A 132 3.55 -8.04 23.47
CA LYS A 132 2.81 -9.21 23.93
C LYS A 132 1.36 -8.89 24.30
N ASP A 133 0.73 -7.98 23.56
CA ASP A 133 -0.67 -7.63 23.73
C ASP A 133 -1.62 -8.59 22.98
N GLY A 134 -1.06 -9.52 22.18
CA GLY A 134 -1.80 -10.50 21.38
C GLY A 134 -2.32 -9.95 20.05
N LYS A 135 -1.97 -8.71 19.70
CA LYS A 135 -2.20 -8.05 18.42
C LYS A 135 -0.88 -7.60 17.83
N VAL A 136 -0.91 -7.15 16.57
CA VAL A 136 0.26 -6.54 15.93
C VAL A 136 -0.12 -5.14 15.51
N SER A 137 0.54 -4.15 16.08
CA SER A 137 0.38 -2.76 15.66
C SER A 137 1.02 -2.51 14.29
N ILE A 138 0.59 -1.46 13.59
CA ILE A 138 1.18 -1.04 12.31
C ILE A 138 2.72 -0.90 12.42
N ASP A 139 3.20 -0.32 13.51
CA ASP A 139 4.63 -0.10 13.71
C ASP A 139 5.39 -1.42 13.93
N GLU A 140 4.83 -2.36 14.69
CA GLU A 140 5.41 -3.70 14.88
C GLU A 140 5.46 -4.50 13.58
N ALA A 141 4.39 -4.44 12.78
CA ALA A 141 4.35 -5.08 11.47
C ALA A 141 5.44 -4.52 10.55
N VAL A 142 5.55 -3.19 10.48
CA VAL A 142 6.55 -2.50 9.67
C VAL A 142 7.96 -2.89 10.09
N GLU A 143 8.23 -2.94 11.40
CA GLU A 143 9.51 -3.42 11.91
C GLU A 143 9.79 -4.87 11.56
N TRP A 144 8.81 -5.76 11.72
CA TRP A 144 8.95 -7.17 11.45
C TRP A 144 9.29 -7.42 9.97
N PHE A 145 8.53 -6.84 9.03
CA PHE A 145 8.82 -6.97 7.60
C PHE A 145 10.18 -6.37 7.22
N CYS A 146 10.56 -5.23 7.81
CA CYS A 146 11.89 -4.64 7.60
C CYS A 146 13.04 -5.52 8.12
N LYS A 147 12.81 -6.30 9.19
CA LYS A 147 13.78 -7.28 9.71
C LYS A 147 13.80 -8.53 8.83
N SER A 148 12.64 -9.05 8.46
CA SER A 148 12.51 -10.30 7.70
C SER A 148 12.93 -10.20 6.23
N SER A 149 12.91 -8.99 5.64
CA SER A 149 13.44 -8.73 4.29
C SER A 149 14.98 -8.70 4.22
N LYS A 150 15.68 -8.57 5.35
CA LYS A 150 17.15 -8.45 5.41
C LYS A 150 17.90 -9.77 5.65
N ASN A 151 17.19 -10.90 5.77
CA ASN A 151 17.77 -12.23 6.03
C ASN A 151 17.76 -13.13 4.81
#